data_AF-A0AA48KDG9-F1
#
_entry.id   AF-A0AA48KDG9-F1
#
_cell.length_a   1.000
_cell.length_b   1.000
_cell.length_c   1.000
_cell.angle_alpha   90.00
_cell.angle_beta   90.00
_cell.angle_gamma   90.00
#
_symmetry.space_group_name_H-M   'P 1'
#
loop_
_entity.id
_entity.type
_entity.pdbx_description
1 polymer ?
#
loop_
_entity_poly.entity_id
_entity_poly.type
_entity_poly.pdbx_seq_one_letter_code
_entity_poly.pdbx_strand_id
1 'polypeptide(L)'
;MVPVLMLFLLPVGGGIPAGVLLARSQGMAWPLTAGIYFVSDVILALAFEPVLRLLVELGARVPFLFRLGLAMKLAMARGARTFAGTGAGPFGLLMIAFGVDPMTGRAAALAAGHGFLAGWGFAIAGDMLYYAVIAVTTLRLNAYFRNPTLTMGVVLGLMVLAPVLVRRGRAVLGGAR
;
A
#
# COMPACT_ATOMS: atom_id res chain seq x y z
N MET A 1 20.48 -4.55 10.13
CA MET A 1 19.07 -4.95 10.36
C MET A 1 18.22 -3.80 10.91
N VAL A 2 18.52 -3.22 12.08
CA VAL A 2 17.71 -2.11 12.66
C VAL A 2 17.54 -0.89 11.73
N PRO A 3 18.59 -0.40 11.03
CA PRO A 3 18.42 0.73 10.11
C PRO A 3 17.51 0.43 8.91
N VAL A 4 17.51 -0.83 8.45
CA VAL A 4 16.61 -1.30 7.37
C VAL A 4 15.17 -1.32 7.86
N LEU A 5 14.93 -1.81 9.08
CA LEU A 5 13.62 -1.76 9.72
C LEU A 5 13.12 -0.31 9.87
N MET A 6 13.98 0.62 10.31
CA MET A 6 13.62 2.04 10.44
C MET A 6 13.21 2.66 9.10
N LEU A 7 13.89 2.30 8.01
CA LEU A 7 13.51 2.76 6.66
C LEU A 7 12.16 2.20 6.21
N PHE A 8 11.83 0.96 6.59
CA PHE A 8 10.52 0.38 6.29
C PHE A 8 9.39 0.91 7.18
N LEU A 9 9.71 1.35 8.40
CA LEU A 9 8.75 2.03 9.29
C LEU A 9 8.43 3.47 8.85
N LEU A 10 9.19 4.05 7.91
CA LEU A 10 8.97 5.40 7.41
C LEU A 10 7.78 5.42 6.43
N PRO A 11 6.65 6.08 6.76
CA PRO A 11 5.44 6.08 5.93
C PRO A 11 5.56 6.99 4.69
N VAL A 12 6.75 7.47 4.37
CA VAL A 12 7.01 8.38 3.25
C VAL A 12 7.69 7.58 2.14
N GLY A 13 7.12 7.62 0.93
CA GLY A 13 7.26 6.64 -0.18
C GLY A 13 8.66 6.21 -0.66
N GLY A 14 9.74 6.71 -0.08
CA GLY A 14 11.11 6.21 -0.30
C GLY A 14 11.51 5.03 0.60
N GLY A 15 10.69 4.64 1.57
CA GLY A 15 11.04 3.61 2.56
C GLY A 15 11.43 2.25 1.94
N ILE A 16 10.63 1.75 0.99
CA ILE A 16 10.90 0.46 0.32
C ILE A 16 12.19 0.53 -0.52
N PRO A 17 12.36 1.47 -1.49
CA PRO A 17 13.59 1.53 -2.28
C PRO A 17 14.84 1.73 -1.41
N ALA A 18 14.79 2.63 -0.43
CA ALA A 18 15.92 2.91 0.45
C ALA A 18 16.28 1.70 1.32
N GLY A 19 15.28 1.06 1.93
CA GLY A 19 15.50 -0.11 2.78
C GLY A 19 16.02 -1.31 1.98
N VAL A 20 15.53 -1.53 0.76
CA VAL A 20 16.01 -2.60 -0.13
C VAL A 20 17.45 -2.35 -0.59
N LEU A 21 17.80 -1.12 -0.96
CA LEU A 21 19.17 -0.77 -1.36
C LEU A 21 20.15 -0.89 -0.19
N LEU A 22 19.74 -0.46 1.02
CA LEU A 22 20.55 -0.61 2.23
C LEU A 22 20.71 -2.08 2.62
N ALA A 23 19.67 -2.89 2.50
CA ALA A 23 19.77 -4.32 2.79
C ALA A 23 20.70 -5.04 1.81
N ARG A 24 20.65 -4.66 0.53
CA ARG A 24 21.56 -5.17 -0.50
C ARG A 24 23.02 -4.79 -0.23
N SER A 25 23.29 -3.55 0.19
CA SER A 25 24.66 -3.11 0.52
C SER A 25 25.21 -3.80 1.78
N GLN A 26 24.34 -4.22 2.69
CA GLN A 26 24.69 -5.04 3.87
C GLN A 26 24.80 -6.55 3.55
N GLY A 27 24.65 -6.95 2.29
CA GLY A 27 24.73 -8.36 1.88
C GLY A 27 23.56 -9.23 2.37
N MET A 28 22.44 -8.63 2.79
CA MET A 28 21.30 -9.40 3.28
C MET A 28 20.60 -10.17 2.15
N ALA A 29 20.23 -11.41 2.46
CA ALA A 29 19.43 -12.23 1.57
C ALA A 29 18.02 -11.61 1.38
N TRP A 30 17.46 -11.80 0.19
CA TRP A 30 16.13 -11.29 -0.15
C TRP A 30 15.02 -11.76 0.82
N PRO A 31 14.92 -13.05 1.22
CA PRO A 31 13.90 -13.50 2.16
C PRO A 31 13.99 -12.80 3.52
N LEU A 32 15.21 -12.50 3.97
CA LEU A 32 15.44 -11.81 5.24
C LEU A 32 14.95 -10.36 5.17
N THR A 33 15.18 -9.69 4.04
CA THR A 33 14.72 -8.30 3.84
C THR A 33 13.19 -8.25 3.75
N ALA A 34 12.58 -9.21 3.04
CA ALA A 34 11.13 -9.36 2.99
C ALA A 34 10.53 -9.66 4.38
N GLY A 35 11.20 -10.50 5.18
CA GLY A 35 10.80 -10.76 6.57
C GLY A 35 10.84 -9.50 7.45
N ILE A 36 11.88 -8.68 7.31
CA ILE A 36 11.96 -7.39 8.04
C ILE A 36 10.83 -6.45 7.61
N TYR A 37 10.51 -6.39 6.31
CA TYR A 37 9.41 -5.60 5.79
C TYR A 37 8.04 -6.08 6.30
N PHE A 38 7.83 -7.39 6.34
CA PHE A 38 6.64 -7.98 6.94
C PHE A 38 6.50 -7.63 8.43
N VAL A 39 7.61 -7.68 9.19
CA VAL A 39 7.62 -7.29 10.60
C VAL A 39 7.29 -5.81 10.77
N SER A 40 7.80 -4.91 9.92
CA SER A 40 7.38 -3.50 9.98
C SER A 40 5.88 -3.34 9.77
N ASP A 41 5.29 -4.05 8.80
CA ASP A 41 3.85 -3.96 8.54
C ASP A 41 3.02 -4.43 9.74
N VAL A 42 3.47 -5.49 10.42
CA VAL A 42 2.82 -5.96 11.66
C VAL A 42 2.93 -4.92 12.77
N ILE A 43 4.09 -4.28 12.93
CA ILE A 43 4.27 -3.20 13.91
C ILE A 43 3.35 -2.02 13.59
N LEU A 44 3.30 -1.59 12.32
CA LEU A 44 2.39 -0.54 11.86
C LEU A 44 0.93 -0.94 12.11
N ALA A 45 0.54 -2.17 11.82
CA ALA A 45 -0.81 -2.65 12.05
C ALA A 45 -1.25 -2.51 13.51
N LEU A 46 -0.38 -2.92 14.44
CA LEU A 46 -0.62 -2.83 15.88
C LEU A 46 -0.62 -1.39 16.38
N ALA A 47 0.25 -0.53 15.84
CA ALA A 47 0.34 0.87 16.23
C ALA A 47 -0.84 1.71 15.69
N PHE A 48 -1.26 1.47 14.45
CA PHE A 48 -2.27 2.30 13.80
C PHE A 48 -3.70 1.83 14.01
N GLU A 49 -3.98 0.54 14.22
CA GLU A 49 -5.35 0.08 14.53
C GLU A 49 -6.01 0.88 15.68
N PRO A 50 -5.38 1.10 16.85
CA PRO A 50 -6.01 1.88 17.91
C PRO A 50 -6.24 3.33 17.50
N VAL A 51 -5.32 3.92 16.74
CA VAL A 51 -5.46 5.29 16.22
C VAL A 51 -6.63 5.38 15.25
N LEU A 52 -6.73 4.46 14.29
CA LEU A 52 -7.84 4.38 13.34
C LEU A 52 -9.19 4.20 14.06
N ARG A 53 -9.25 3.31 15.05
CA ARG A 53 -10.48 3.11 15.84
C ARG A 53 -10.87 4.37 16.62
N LEU A 54 -9.89 5.04 17.22
CA LEU A 54 -10.12 6.30 17.92
C LEU A 54 -10.64 7.38 16.96
N LEU A 55 -10.06 7.49 15.76
CA LEU A 55 -10.54 8.43 14.75
C LEU A 55 -11.96 8.12 14.28
N VAL A 56 -12.31 6.85 14.10
CA VAL A 56 -13.68 6.44 13.75
C VAL A 56 -14.66 6.79 14.87
N GLU A 57 -14.29 6.53 16.12
CA GLU A 57 -15.10 6.83 17.30
C GLU A 57 -15.32 8.34 17.47
N LEU A 58 -14.25 9.14 17.36
CA LEU A 58 -14.32 10.60 17.42
C LEU A 58 -15.11 11.16 16.23
N GLY A 59 -14.92 10.61 15.03
CA GLY A 59 -15.66 10.99 13.83
C GLY A 59 -17.15 10.67 13.92
N ALA A 60 -17.53 9.60 14.63
CA ALA A 60 -18.94 9.26 14.86
C ALA A 60 -19.65 10.28 15.76
N ARG A 61 -18.91 10.99 16.63
CA ARG A 61 -19.46 12.04 17.51
C ARG A 61 -19.81 13.33 16.77
N VAL A 62 -19.21 13.56 15.59
CA VAL A 62 -19.48 14.74 14.78
C VAL A 62 -20.50 14.38 13.69
N PRO A 63 -21.74 14.93 13.72
CA PRO A 63 -22.80 14.53 12.80
C PRO A 63 -22.47 14.71 11.32
N PHE A 64 -21.60 15.67 10.99
CA PHE A 64 -21.09 15.88 9.63
C PHE A 64 -20.13 14.77 9.20
N LEU A 65 -19.13 14.43 10.03
CA LEU A 65 -18.14 13.39 9.72
C LEU A 65 -18.79 12.00 9.66
N PHE A 66 -19.75 11.72 10.54
CA PHE A 66 -20.54 10.50 10.48
C PHE A 66 -21.29 10.36 9.15
N ARG A 67 -21.97 11.43 8.71
CA ARG A 67 -22.66 11.48 7.41
C ARG A 67 -21.70 11.32 6.23
N LEU A 68 -20.56 12.00 6.26
CA LEU A 68 -19.52 11.87 5.25
C LEU A 68 -18.98 10.43 5.18
N GLY A 69 -18.69 9.82 6.32
CA GLY A 69 -18.23 8.42 6.40
C GLY A 69 -19.26 7.44 5.84
N LEU A 70 -20.55 7.64 6.13
CA LEU A 70 -21.65 6.88 5.53
C LEU A 70 -21.73 7.06 4.01
N ALA A 71 -21.63 8.31 3.54
CA ALA A 71 -21.64 8.62 2.10
C ALA A 71 -20.45 7.95 1.38
N MET A 72 -19.26 7.98 1.97
CA MET A 72 -18.07 7.29 1.46
C MET A 72 -18.28 5.77 1.45
N LYS A 73 -18.77 5.17 2.53
CA LYS A 73 -19.06 3.73 2.59
C LYS A 73 -20.07 3.31 1.51
N LEU A 74 -21.12 4.10 1.30
CA LEU A 74 -22.11 3.86 0.24
C LEU A 74 -21.56 4.07 -1.16
N ALA A 75 -20.67 5.04 -1.37
CA ALA A 75 -19.98 5.24 -2.64
C ALA A 75 -19.02 4.07 -2.94
N MET A 76 -18.26 3.61 -1.94
CA MET A 76 -17.37 2.46 -2.04
C MET A 76 -18.14 1.16 -2.28
N ALA A 77 -19.25 0.94 -1.58
CA ALA A 77 -20.13 -0.21 -1.82
C ALA A 77 -20.71 -0.21 -3.25
N ARG A 78 -21.05 0.97 -3.79
CA ARG A 78 -21.49 1.11 -5.19
C ARG A 78 -20.36 0.81 -6.17
N GLY A 79 -19.15 1.34 -5.95
CA GLY A 79 -17.98 1.03 -6.78
C GLY A 79 -17.58 -0.45 -6.73
N ALA A 80 -17.61 -1.05 -5.54
CA ALA A 80 -17.31 -2.47 -5.35
C ALA A 80 -18.29 -3.39 -6.08
N ARG A 81 -19.59 -3.02 -6.16
CA ARG A 81 -20.56 -3.79 -6.97
C ARG A 81 -20.21 -3.79 -8.45
N THR A 82 -19.66 -2.70 -8.98
CA THR A 82 -19.27 -2.58 -10.38
C THR A 82 -18.03 -3.43 -10.73
N PHE A 83 -17.14 -3.67 -9.76
CA PHE A 83 -15.87 -4.36 -9.99
C PHE A 83 -15.75 -5.77 -9.38
N ALA A 84 -16.55 -6.11 -8.36
CA ALA A 84 -16.32 -7.31 -7.53
C ALA A 84 -17.59 -8.06 -7.08
N GLY A 85 -18.80 -7.62 -7.43
CA GLY A 85 -20.04 -8.23 -6.92
C GLY A 85 -20.32 -7.90 -5.45
N THR A 86 -21.24 -8.64 -4.81
CA THR A 86 -21.74 -8.35 -3.44
C THR A 86 -20.67 -8.62 -2.38
N GLY A 87 -19.91 -7.58 -2.06
CA GLY A 87 -18.81 -7.61 -1.10
C GLY A 87 -17.48 -7.55 -1.85
N ALA A 88 -16.59 -6.64 -1.46
CA ALA A 88 -15.22 -6.70 -1.95
C ALA A 88 -14.63 -8.01 -1.43
N GLY A 89 -14.64 -9.07 -2.26
CA GLY A 89 -14.10 -10.37 -1.86
C GLY A 89 -12.63 -10.25 -1.44
N PRO A 90 -12.06 -11.28 -0.80
CA PRO A 90 -10.67 -11.29 -0.32
C PRO A 90 -9.66 -10.73 -1.32
N PHE A 91 -9.82 -11.08 -2.60
CA PHE A 91 -8.99 -10.61 -3.69
C PHE A 91 -9.12 -9.10 -3.95
N GLY A 92 -10.34 -8.55 -3.92
CA GLY A 92 -10.57 -7.12 -4.11
C GLY A 92 -9.94 -6.27 -3.01
N LEU A 93 -10.01 -6.73 -1.75
CA LEU A 93 -9.37 -6.06 -0.62
C LEU A 93 -7.85 -6.06 -0.73
N LEU A 94 -7.28 -7.18 -1.18
CA LEU A 94 -5.86 -7.34 -1.43
C LEU A 94 -5.38 -6.40 -2.56
N MET A 95 -6.17 -6.27 -3.63
CA MET A 95 -5.89 -5.36 -4.73
C MET A 95 -6.01 -3.88 -4.34
N ILE A 96 -6.92 -3.53 -3.42
CA ILE A 96 -7.01 -2.17 -2.86
C ILE A 96 -5.74 -1.85 -2.05
N ALA A 97 -5.31 -2.77 -1.20
CA ALA A 97 -4.10 -2.60 -0.40
C ALA A 97 -2.85 -2.50 -1.29
N PHE A 98 -2.74 -3.37 -2.29
CA PHE A 98 -1.66 -3.35 -3.28
C PHE A 98 -1.61 -2.05 -4.09
N GLY A 99 -2.77 -1.52 -4.48
CA GLY A 99 -2.86 -0.38 -5.39
C GLY A 99 -2.76 0.98 -4.71
N VAL A 100 -3.08 1.06 -3.42
CA VAL A 100 -3.11 2.32 -2.66
C VAL A 100 -2.11 2.26 -1.52
N ASP A 101 -2.45 1.55 -0.46
CA ASP A 101 -1.62 1.34 0.74
C ASP A 101 -2.34 0.38 1.71
N PRO A 102 -1.62 -0.24 2.67
CA PRO A 102 -2.21 -1.17 3.65
C PRO A 102 -3.24 -0.51 4.60
N MET A 103 -3.14 0.79 4.88
CA MET A 103 -4.11 1.50 5.73
C MET A 103 -5.46 1.63 5.03
N THR A 104 -5.45 2.00 3.75
CA THR A 104 -6.64 2.04 2.90
C THR A 104 -7.22 0.63 2.73
N GLY A 105 -6.37 -0.37 2.53
CA GLY A 105 -6.76 -1.79 2.49
C GLY A 105 -7.49 -2.23 3.77
N ARG A 106 -6.93 -1.89 4.95
CA ARG A 106 -7.52 -2.19 6.25
C ARG A 106 -8.87 -1.50 6.45
N ALA A 107 -8.98 -0.23 6.06
CA ALA A 107 -10.22 0.53 6.14
C ALA A 107 -11.31 -0.05 5.23
N ALA A 108 -10.93 -0.47 4.01
CA ALA A 108 -11.83 -1.15 3.09
C ALA A 108 -12.31 -2.50 3.65
N ALA A 109 -11.41 -3.27 4.27
CA ALA A 109 -11.76 -4.54 4.91
C ALA A 109 -12.71 -4.34 6.10
N LEU A 110 -12.51 -3.29 6.91
CA LEU A 110 -13.43 -2.92 7.98
C LEU A 110 -14.82 -2.56 7.43
N ALA A 111 -14.86 -1.80 6.34
CA ALA A 111 -16.11 -1.42 5.69
C ALA A 111 -16.86 -2.62 5.08
N ALA A 112 -16.11 -3.65 4.64
CA ALA A 112 -16.65 -4.92 4.16
C ALA A 112 -17.05 -5.88 5.30
N GLY A 113 -16.83 -5.51 6.57
CA GLY A 113 -17.23 -6.31 7.73
C GLY A 113 -16.19 -7.33 8.20
N HIS A 114 -14.96 -7.29 7.67
CA HIS A 114 -13.90 -8.18 8.15
C HIS A 114 -13.35 -7.71 9.50
N GLY A 115 -13.15 -8.67 10.40
CA GLY A 115 -12.52 -8.47 11.70
C GLY A 115 -11.04 -8.08 11.59
N PHE A 116 -10.42 -7.80 12.74
CA PHE A 116 -9.03 -7.32 12.84
C PHE A 116 -8.03 -8.21 12.07
N LEU A 117 -7.99 -9.51 12.37
CA LEU A 117 -7.00 -10.44 11.79
C LEU A 117 -7.18 -10.61 10.29
N ALA A 118 -8.42 -10.84 9.82
CA ALA A 118 -8.69 -11.00 8.40
C ALA A 118 -8.42 -9.69 7.62
N GLY A 119 -8.82 -8.54 8.17
CA GLY A 119 -8.62 -7.25 7.52
C GLY A 119 -7.15 -6.85 7.38
N TRP A 120 -6.36 -7.03 8.43
CA TRP A 120 -4.91 -6.82 8.36
C TRP A 120 -4.21 -7.89 7.53
N GLY A 121 -4.67 -9.15 7.58
CA GLY A 121 -4.15 -10.21 6.72
C GLY A 121 -4.24 -9.85 5.24
N PHE A 122 -5.40 -9.37 4.77
CA PHE A 122 -5.54 -8.92 3.38
C PHE A 122 -4.72 -7.66 3.06
N ALA A 123 -4.66 -6.70 4.00
CA ALA A 123 -3.89 -5.48 3.82
C ALA A 123 -2.38 -5.76 3.68
N ILE A 124 -1.81 -6.53 4.60
CA ILE A 124 -0.40 -6.91 4.61
C ILE A 124 -0.07 -7.78 3.39
N ALA A 125 -0.96 -8.71 3.02
CA ALA A 125 -0.74 -9.53 1.82
C ALA A 125 -0.68 -8.67 0.54
N GLY A 126 -1.53 -7.65 0.42
CA GLY A 126 -1.49 -6.72 -0.70
C GLY A 126 -0.22 -5.86 -0.69
N ASP A 127 0.20 -5.39 0.48
CA ASP A 127 1.42 -4.58 0.59
C ASP A 127 2.70 -5.39 0.35
N MET A 128 2.75 -6.66 0.74
CA MET A 128 3.85 -7.56 0.39
C MET A 128 4.00 -7.74 -1.12
N LEU A 129 2.89 -7.80 -1.87
CA LEU A 129 2.93 -7.83 -3.33
C LEU A 129 3.48 -6.51 -3.89
N TYR A 130 3.06 -5.38 -3.33
CA TYR A 130 3.55 -4.06 -3.73
C TYR A 130 5.05 -3.93 -3.48
N TYR A 131 5.50 -4.31 -2.27
CA TYR A 131 6.90 -4.43 -1.90
C TYR A 131 7.69 -5.29 -2.89
N ALA A 132 7.20 -6.47 -3.25
CA ALA A 132 7.92 -7.36 -4.16
C ALA A 132 8.15 -6.70 -5.52
N VAL A 133 7.13 -6.03 -6.08
CA VAL A 133 7.24 -5.30 -7.35
C VAL A 133 8.26 -4.18 -7.26
N ILE A 134 8.19 -3.35 -6.21
CA ILE A 134 9.12 -2.22 -6.02
C ILE A 134 10.54 -2.71 -5.75
N ALA A 135 10.72 -3.73 -4.91
CA ALA A 135 12.03 -4.29 -4.58
C ALA A 135 12.72 -4.86 -5.84
N VAL A 136 12.00 -5.66 -6.63
CA VAL A 136 12.54 -6.22 -7.89
C VAL A 136 12.89 -5.11 -8.87
N THR A 137 12.00 -4.12 -9.04
CA THR A 137 12.22 -2.98 -9.93
C THR A 137 13.43 -2.16 -9.49
N THR A 138 13.54 -1.86 -8.19
CA THR A 138 14.65 -1.10 -7.60
C THR A 138 15.97 -1.82 -7.78
N LEU A 139 16.03 -3.12 -7.48
CA LEU A 139 17.27 -3.89 -7.61
C LEU A 139 17.71 -4.01 -9.08
N ARG A 140 16.77 -4.19 -10.02
CA ARG A 140 17.08 -4.23 -11.45
C ARG A 140 17.56 -2.88 -11.99
N LEU A 141 16.89 -1.79 -11.62
CA LEU A 141 17.31 -0.45 -12.02
C LEU A 141 18.68 -0.10 -11.41
N ASN A 142 18.94 -0.47 -10.15
CA ASN A 142 20.24 -0.23 -9.53
C ASN A 142 21.36 -1.04 -10.20
N ALA A 143 21.08 -2.27 -10.65
CA ALA A 143 22.03 -3.06 -11.43
C ALA A 143 22.38 -2.40 -12.78
N TYR A 144 21.42 -1.69 -13.39
CA TYR A 144 21.60 -0.97 -14.65
C TYR A 144 22.36 0.36 -14.45
N PHE A 145 21.87 1.23 -13.56
CA PHE A 145 22.44 2.56 -13.36
C PHE A 145 23.71 2.55 -12.50
N ARG A 146 23.92 1.51 -11.68
CA ARG A 146 25.01 1.40 -10.68
C ARG A 146 25.13 2.62 -9.75
N ASN A 147 24.06 3.40 -9.62
CA ASN A 147 23.99 4.59 -8.79
C ASN A 147 22.71 4.52 -7.92
N PRO A 148 22.86 4.32 -6.60
CA PRO A 148 21.73 4.18 -5.68
C PRO A 148 20.86 5.44 -5.61
N THR A 149 21.47 6.63 -5.64
CA THR A 149 20.76 7.91 -5.53
C THR A 149 19.90 8.17 -6.76
N LEU A 150 20.47 7.92 -7.95
CA LEU A 150 19.73 8.07 -9.21
C LEU A 150 18.61 7.03 -9.32
N THR A 151 18.88 5.78 -8.91
CA THR A 151 17.86 4.72 -8.89
C THR A 151 16.70 5.08 -7.97
N MET A 152 16.98 5.58 -6.77
CA MET A 152 15.95 6.01 -5.83
C MET A 152 15.11 7.16 -6.40
N GLY A 153 15.76 8.16 -7.01
CA GLY A 153 15.06 9.27 -7.69
C GLY A 153 14.16 8.79 -8.83
N VAL A 154 14.64 7.84 -9.65
CA VAL A 154 13.85 7.25 -10.74
C VAL A 154 12.65 6.46 -10.21
N VAL A 155 12.84 5.61 -9.21
CA VAL A 155 11.74 4.81 -8.64
C VAL A 155 10.69 5.71 -8.00
N LEU A 156 11.10 6.72 -7.23
CA LEU A 156 10.18 7.72 -6.67
C LEU A 156 9.43 8.49 -7.76
N GLY A 157 10.13 8.94 -8.80
CA GLY A 157 9.52 9.58 -9.95
C GLY A 157 8.51 8.66 -10.63
N LEU A 158 8.82 7.38 -10.79
CA LEU A 158 7.94 6.39 -11.39
C LEU A 158 6.69 6.15 -10.55
N MET A 159 6.81 6.08 -9.22
CA MET A 159 5.67 5.94 -8.30
C MET A 159 4.66 7.09 -8.46
N VAL A 160 5.13 8.32 -8.67
CA VAL A 160 4.28 9.50 -8.86
C VAL A 160 3.73 9.59 -10.29
N LEU A 161 4.57 9.32 -11.29
CA LEU A 161 4.24 9.57 -12.69
C LEU A 161 3.52 8.40 -13.37
N ALA A 162 3.78 7.15 -12.96
CA ALA A 162 3.20 5.98 -13.62
C ALA A 162 1.66 6.00 -13.67
N PRO A 163 0.93 6.36 -12.58
CA PRO A 163 -0.53 6.44 -12.65
C PRO A 163 -1.03 7.47 -13.67
N VAL A 164 -0.33 8.61 -13.78
CA VAL A 164 -0.67 9.68 -14.72
C VAL A 164 -0.39 9.24 -16.17
N LEU A 165 0.75 8.59 -16.39
CA LEU A 165 1.14 8.08 -17.70
C LEU A 165 0.20 6.98 -18.18
N VAL A 166 -0.18 6.04 -17.31
CA VAL A 166 -1.14 4.98 -17.62
C VAL A 166 -2.52 5.58 -17.91
N ARG A 167 -2.97 6.58 -17.15
CA ARG A 167 -4.25 7.25 -17.41
C ARG A 167 -4.24 7.97 -18.76
N ARG A 168 -3.15 8.67 -19.09
CA ARG A 168 -2.98 9.30 -20.41
C ARG A 168 -2.95 8.27 -21.53
N GLY A 169 -2.17 7.20 -21.39
CA GLY A 169 -2.09 6.13 -22.38
C GLY A 169 -3.45 5.46 -22.62
N ARG A 170 -4.21 5.19 -21.57
CA ARG A 170 -5.58 4.68 -21.67
C ARG A 170 -6.55 5.67 -22.30
N ALA A 171 -6.42 6.97 -22.04
CA ALA A 171 -7.24 7.98 -22.70
C ALA A 171 -6.93 8.09 -24.19
N VAL A 172 -5.66 7.98 -24.57
CA VAL A 172 -5.21 8.00 -25.97
C VAL A 172 -5.64 6.73 -26.71
N LEU A 173 -5.52 5.55 -26.08
CA LEU A 173 -5.91 4.27 -26.68
C LEU A 173 -7.43 4.00 -26.61
N GLY A 174 -8.11 4.56 -25.61
CA GLY A 174 -9.57 4.43 -25.40
C GLY A 174 -10.39 5.49 -26.14
N GLY A 175 -9.77 6.58 -26.59
CA GLY A 175 -10.37 7.57 -27.51
C GLY A 175 -10.27 7.20 -28.99
N ALA A 176 -9.75 6.01 -29.32
CA ALA A 176 -9.66 5.47 -30.67
C ALA A 176 -10.83 4.50 -31.00
N ARG A 177 -11.98 4.66 -30.34
CA ARG A 177 -13.24 3.98 -30.69
C ARG A 177 -14.38 4.97 -30.77
#